data_AF-A0A1Q7ACM1-F1
#
_entry.id   AF-A0A1Q7ACM1-F1
#
_cell.length_a   1.000
_cell.length_b   1.000
_cell.length_c   1.000
_cell.angle_alpha   90.00
_cell.angle_beta   90.00
_cell.angle_gamma   90.00
#
_symmetry.space_group_name_H-M   'P 1'
#
loop_
_entity.id
_entity.type
_entity.pdbx_description
1 polymer ?
#
loop_
_entity_poly.entity_id
_entity_poly.type
_entity_poly.pdbx_seq_one_letter_code
_entity_poly.pdbx_strand_id
1 'polypeptide(L)'
;MYTYYVLRGTQESKPVELEGEIDEEHFPDVDLGDGREILAFLVQVVDREAGVAGAWEEAELTDSFFDREDLYINFHGRWMRRSDAPWRKDRDN
;
A
#
# COMPACT_ATOMS: atom_id res chain seq x y z
N MET A 1 1.68 11.97 9.12
CA MET A 1 2.76 10.96 9.01
C MET A 1 2.12 9.62 9.24
N TYR A 2 2.27 8.70 8.30
CA TYR A 2 1.83 7.33 8.50
C TYR A 2 2.84 6.58 9.35
N THR A 3 2.36 5.69 10.21
CA THR A 3 3.18 4.91 11.14
C THR A 3 2.96 3.41 11.01
N TYR A 4 1.95 3.01 10.25
CA TYR A 4 1.61 1.60 10.08
C TYR A 4 1.04 1.36 8.69
N TYR A 5 1.35 0.19 8.13
CA TYR A 5 0.76 -0.28 6.88
C TYR A 5 0.16 -1.67 7.04
N VAL A 6 -0.87 -1.93 6.22
CA VAL A 6 -1.32 -3.28 5.88
C VAL A 6 -1.36 -3.38 4.36
N LEU A 7 -0.56 -4.26 3.77
CA LEU A 7 -0.42 -4.50 2.34
C LEU A 7 -1.03 -5.84 1.98
N ARG A 8 -1.95 -5.87 1.01
CA ARG A 8 -2.69 -7.06 0.59
C ARG A 8 -2.53 -7.33 -0.89
N GLY A 9 -2.39 -8.60 -1.22
CA GLY A 9 -2.26 -9.05 -2.60
C GLY A 9 -2.03 -10.55 -2.69
N THR A 10 -1.29 -10.95 -3.72
CA THR A 10 -0.90 -12.35 -3.92
C THR A 10 0.59 -12.50 -4.17
N GLN A 11 1.20 -13.52 -3.58
CA GLN A 11 2.55 -13.97 -3.90
C GLN A 11 2.50 -15.47 -4.23
N GLU A 12 3.16 -15.89 -5.30
CA GLU A 12 3.11 -17.28 -5.78
C GLU A 12 1.68 -17.85 -5.91
N SER A 13 0.73 -17.01 -6.36
CA SER A 13 -0.71 -17.34 -6.47
C SER A 13 -1.43 -17.63 -5.14
N LYS A 14 -0.83 -17.29 -4.00
CA LYS A 14 -1.46 -17.37 -2.68
C LYS A 14 -1.81 -15.97 -2.19
N PRO A 15 -2.99 -15.76 -1.58
CA PRO A 15 -3.30 -14.51 -0.94
C PRO A 15 -2.35 -14.28 0.25
N VAL A 16 -1.80 -13.08 0.33
CA VAL A 16 -0.90 -12.65 1.41
C VAL A 16 -1.34 -11.28 1.91
N GLU A 17 -1.30 -11.13 3.22
CA GLU A 17 -1.47 -9.88 3.94
C GLU A 17 -0.19 -9.67 4.76
N LEU A 18 0.45 -8.52 4.56
CA LEU A 18 1.66 -8.12 5.26
C LEU A 18 1.38 -6.84 6.01
N GLU A 19 1.78 -6.78 7.25
CA GLU A 19 1.61 -5.60 8.08
C GLU A 19 2.92 -5.22 8.76
N GLY A 20 3.10 -3.94 9.04
CA GLY A 20 4.35 -3.45 9.60
C GLY A 20 4.32 -1.97 9.96
N GLU A 21 5.35 -1.56 10.68
CA GLU A 21 5.54 -0.17 11.07
C GLU A 21 6.16 0.65 9.93
N ILE A 22 5.88 1.94 9.93
CA ILE A 22 6.47 2.93 9.04
C ILE A 22 7.26 3.89 9.90
N ASP A 23 8.58 3.90 9.74
CA ASP A 23 9.49 4.80 10.42
C ASP A 23 10.64 5.21 9.50
N GLU A 24 11.41 6.22 9.92
CA GLU A 24 12.53 6.75 9.13
C GLU A 24 13.72 5.77 9.03
N GLU A 25 13.80 4.76 9.91
CA GLU A 25 14.88 3.76 9.88
C GLU A 25 14.65 2.76 8.72
N HIS A 26 13.41 2.32 8.55
CA HIS A 26 13.00 1.38 7.51
C HIS A 26 12.66 2.07 6.17
N PHE A 27 12.25 3.34 6.20
CA PHE A 27 11.87 4.14 5.03
C PHE A 27 12.76 5.40 4.88
N PRO A 28 14.08 5.24 4.69
CA PRO A 28 14.98 6.38 4.58
C PRO A 28 14.66 7.18 3.31
N ASP A 29 14.72 8.51 3.42
CA ASP A 29 14.49 9.47 2.33
C ASP A 29 13.08 9.41 1.68
N VAL A 30 12.10 8.79 2.34
CA VAL A 30 10.69 8.75 1.91
C VAL A 30 9.87 9.79 2.67
N ASP A 31 9.03 10.56 1.99
CA ASP A 31 8.05 11.41 2.68
C ASP A 31 6.98 10.54 3.36
N LEU A 32 7.13 10.35 4.67
CA LEU A 32 6.17 9.60 5.49
C LEU A 32 4.78 10.29 5.60
N GLY A 33 4.62 11.49 5.03
CA GLY A 33 3.35 12.16 4.82
C GLY A 33 2.65 11.80 3.50
N ASP A 34 3.38 11.27 2.50
CA ASP A 34 2.83 10.87 1.21
C ASP A 34 2.74 9.34 1.10
N GLY A 35 1.51 8.83 1.23
CA GLY A 35 1.25 7.41 1.14
C GLY A 35 1.65 6.78 -0.20
N ARG A 36 1.69 7.56 -1.30
CA ARG A 36 2.11 7.02 -2.60
C ARG A 36 3.61 6.74 -2.65
N GLU A 37 4.42 7.61 -2.03
CA GLU A 37 5.87 7.39 -1.92
C GLU A 37 6.18 6.20 -1.02
N ILE A 38 5.49 6.12 0.13
CA ILE A 38 5.58 4.97 1.05
C ILE A 38 5.27 3.67 0.32
N LEU A 39 4.16 3.60 -0.40
CA LEU A 39 3.75 2.37 -1.10
C LEU A 39 4.70 2.00 -2.24
N ALA A 40 5.24 2.98 -2.96
CA ALA A 40 6.22 2.74 -4.02
C ALA A 40 7.52 2.14 -3.47
N PHE A 41 7.95 2.58 -2.28
CA PHE A 41 9.13 2.04 -1.59
C PHE A 41 8.83 0.67 -0.95
N LEU A 42 7.72 0.57 -0.20
CA LEU A 42 7.31 -0.64 0.52
C LEU A 42 7.26 -1.87 -0.39
N VAL A 43 6.59 -1.75 -1.55
CA VAL A 43 6.46 -2.87 -2.50
C VAL A 43 7.83 -3.37 -2.96
N GLN A 44 8.80 -2.48 -3.19
CA GLN A 44 10.15 -2.87 -3.60
C GLN A 44 10.89 -3.62 -2.50
N VAL A 45 10.74 -3.17 -1.24
CA VAL A 45 11.35 -3.84 -0.09
C VAL A 45 10.76 -5.22 0.09
N VAL A 46 9.44 -5.32 0.15
CA VAL A 46 8.72 -6.58 0.36
C VAL A 46 9.04 -7.60 -0.75
N ASP A 47 9.00 -7.20 -2.01
CA ASP A 47 9.30 -8.11 -3.13
C ASP A 47 10.76 -8.57 -3.09
N ARG A 48 11.67 -7.70 -2.67
CA ARG A 48 13.10 -8.04 -2.51
C ARG A 48 13.32 -9.01 -1.35
N GLU A 49 12.65 -8.82 -0.22
CA GLU A 49 12.75 -9.69 0.96
C GLU A 49 12.14 -11.07 0.69
N ALA A 50 10.98 -11.11 0.03
CA ALA A 50 10.34 -12.35 -0.36
C ALA A 50 11.11 -13.08 -1.49
N GLY A 51 11.96 -12.37 -2.23
CA GLY A 51 12.69 -12.91 -3.38
C GLY A 51 11.79 -13.20 -4.59
N VAL A 52 10.53 -12.77 -4.54
CA VAL A 52 9.51 -12.94 -5.59
C VAL A 52 8.62 -11.71 -5.64
N ALA A 53 8.30 -11.27 -6.86
CA ALA A 53 7.39 -10.14 -7.05
C ALA A 53 5.95 -10.53 -6.70
N GLY A 54 5.31 -9.76 -5.82
CA GLY A 54 3.90 -9.89 -5.50
C GLY A 54 3.01 -9.14 -6.49
N ALA A 55 1.79 -9.64 -6.68
CA ALA A 55 0.70 -8.88 -7.28
C ALA A 55 -0.09 -8.21 -6.15
N TRP A 56 0.35 -7.01 -5.77
CA TRP A 56 -0.24 -6.20 -4.71
C TRP A 56 -1.45 -5.41 -5.21
N GLU A 57 -2.57 -5.49 -4.50
CA GLU A 57 -3.85 -4.95 -4.94
C GLU A 57 -4.34 -3.81 -4.06
N GLU A 58 -4.15 -3.92 -2.74
CA GLU A 58 -4.67 -2.97 -1.76
C GLU A 58 -3.65 -2.68 -0.67
N ALA A 59 -3.70 -1.47 -0.11
CA ALA A 59 -2.89 -1.12 1.04
C ALA A 59 -3.62 -0.11 1.94
N GLU A 60 -3.57 -0.33 3.24
CA GLU A 60 -4.03 0.61 4.26
C GLU A 60 -2.82 1.29 4.88
N LEU A 61 -2.89 2.60 5.04
CA LEU A 61 -1.89 3.36 5.76
C LEU A 61 -2.58 4.10 6.92
N THR A 62 -2.09 3.86 8.12
CA THR A 62 -2.62 4.45 9.36
C THR A 62 -1.66 5.49 9.89
N ASP A 63 -2.19 6.63 10.31
CA ASP A 63 -1.40 7.71 10.89
C ASP A 63 -1.05 7.48 12.37
N SER A 64 -0.07 8.25 12.86
CA SER A 64 0.42 8.18 14.24
C SER A 64 -0.64 8.44 15.31
N PHE A 65 -1.76 9.05 14.93
CA PHE A 65 -2.86 9.37 15.83
C PHE A 65 -3.97 8.32 15.77
N PHE A 66 -3.87 7.33 14.86
CA PHE A 66 -4.92 6.34 14.55
C PHE A 66 -6.27 6.98 14.21
N ASP A 67 -6.25 8.25 13.80
CA ASP A 67 -7.44 9.04 13.47
C ASP A 67 -7.75 8.96 11.97
N ARG A 68 -6.75 8.61 11.16
CA ARG A 68 -6.86 8.55 9.71
C ARG A 68 -6.28 7.25 9.16
N GLU A 69 -7.16 6.46 8.57
CA GLU A 69 -6.83 5.30 7.76
C GLU A 69 -7.09 5.65 6.30
N ASP A 70 -6.02 5.86 5.54
CA ASP A 70 -6.15 6.06 4.09
C ASP A 70 -5.98 4.70 3.39
N LEU A 71 -7.04 4.29 2.70
CA LEU A 71 -7.04 3.08 1.89
C LEU A 71 -6.59 3.41 0.46
N TYR A 72 -5.62 2.66 -0.03
CA TYR A 72 -5.08 2.73 -1.38
C TYR A 72 -5.37 1.43 -2.14
N ILE A 73 -5.53 1.58 -3.45
CA ILE A 73 -5.65 0.47 -4.39
C ILE A 73 -4.58 0.62 -5.47
N ASN A 74 -4.05 -0.50 -5.94
CA ASN A 74 -3.17 -0.54 -7.09
C ASN A 74 -4.01 -0.75 -8.36
N PHE A 75 -4.10 0.30 -9.18
CA PHE A 75 -4.84 0.25 -10.44
C PHE A 75 -3.86 0.42 -11.60
N HIS A 76 -3.69 -0.63 -12.40
CA HIS A 76 -2.74 -0.67 -13.53
C HIS A 76 -1.29 -0.28 -13.17
N GLY A 77 -0.79 -0.72 -12.02
CA GLY A 77 0.57 -0.45 -11.58
C GLY A 77 0.74 0.93 -10.94
N ARG A 78 -0.35 1.65 -10.67
CA ARG A 78 -0.34 2.94 -9.98
C ARG A 78 -1.14 2.85 -8.68
N TRP A 79 -0.50 3.19 -7.58
CA TRP A 79 -1.17 3.38 -6.30
C TRP A 79 -1.99 4.67 -6.31
N MET A 80 -3.26 4.55 -5.94
CA MET A 80 -4.16 5.67 -5.77
C MET A 80 -5.04 5.44 -4.55
N ARG A 81 -5.46 6.52 -3.88
CA ARG A 81 -6.41 6.41 -2.78
C ARG A 81 -7.72 5.85 -3.32
N ARG A 82 -8.38 4.99 -2.58
CA ARG A 82 -9.67 4.40 -2.97
C ARG A 82 -10.75 5.47 -3.15
N SER A 83 -10.67 6.58 -2.41
CA SER A 83 -11.54 7.75 -2.59
C SER A 83 -11.33 8.44 -3.94
N ASP A 84 -10.10 8.40 -4.47
CA ASP A 84 -9.70 9.04 -5.73
C ASP A 84 -9.89 8.10 -6.92
N ALA A 85 -10.09 6.81 -6.67
CA ALA A 85 -10.35 5.82 -7.71
C ALA A 85 -11.63 6.22 -8.45
N PRO A 86 -11.63 6.23 -9.80
CA PRO A 86 -12.86 6.38 -10.55
C PRO A 86 -13.78 5.25 -10.10
N TRP A 87 -14.83 5.61 -9.35
CA TRP A 87 -15.89 4.69 -8.97
C TRP A 87 -16.26 3.91 -10.23
N ARG A 88 -16.27 2.58 -10.15
CA ARG A 88 -16.88 1.75 -11.19
C ARG A 88 -18.37 2.12 -11.22
N LYS A 89 -18.70 3.20 -11.91
CA LYS A 89 -20.05 3.60 -12.29
C LYS A 89 -20.42 2.96 -13.63
N ASP A 90 -19.92 1.74 -13.84
CA ASP A 90 -20.22 0.87 -14.97
C ASP A 90 -20.29 -0.56 -14.43
N ARG A 91 -21.44 -0.90 -13.87
CA ARG A 91 -22.02 -2.24 -14.03
C ARG A 91 -23.53 -2.22 -13.76
N ASP A 92 -24.24 -2.17 -14.88
CA ASP A 92 -25.60 -2.67 -15.15
C ASP A 92 -26.80 -1.94 -14.52
N ASN A 93 -27.42 -1.07 -15.31
CA ASN A 93 -28.88 -0.93 -15.37
C ASN A 93 -29.36 -1.13 -16.81
#